data_AF-A0A321LYG8-F1
#
_entry.id   AF-A0A321LYG8-F1
#
_cell.length_a   1.000
_cell.length_b   1.000
_cell.length_c   1.000
_cell.angle_alpha   90.00
_cell.angle_beta   90.00
_cell.angle_gamma   90.00
#
_symmetry.space_group_name_H-M   'P 1'
#
loop_
_entity.id
_entity.type
_entity.pdbx_description
1 polymer ?
#
loop_
_entity_poly.entity_id
_entity_poly.type
_entity_poly.pdbx_seq_one_letter_code
_entity_poly.pdbx_strand_id
1 'polypeptide(L)'
;MTDHLHGGKKRNHIQEALRVARNAAEEVRLGPEAGEEYINIKEGQRNIEKRRLADHIARKYVNNLDAVAIDAGSTLQLIVERMMETKKFLSILTNNMTAFRRDSKRKTPESSNEFILTGGKYVALFDALLGNETFNSFQLFHPTVVIIGVSGLIPQKGFFCHGNDEKNVKELLFQKKDCTIIVPADHSKLGKSDSYLFGKTALSRNL
;
A
#
# COMPACT_ATOMS: atom_id res chain seq x y z
N MET A 1 5.12 -42.39 16.35
CA MET A 1 6.18 -41.83 15.50
C MET A 1 5.49 -41.25 14.27
N THR A 2 5.38 -39.91 14.22
CA THR A 2 5.16 -39.01 13.04
C THR A 2 3.99 -39.31 12.09
N ASP A 3 3.16 -38.38 11.61
CA ASP A 3 3.11 -36.92 11.71
C ASP A 3 1.72 -36.50 11.18
N HIS A 4 0.99 -35.68 11.94
CA HIS A 4 -0.24 -35.02 11.45
C HIS A 4 0.12 -33.67 10.84
N LEU A 5 0.29 -33.62 9.52
CA LEU A 5 0.50 -32.37 8.79
C LEU A 5 -0.81 -31.55 8.72
N HIS A 6 -0.85 -30.51 9.54
CA HIS A 6 -1.81 -29.39 9.46
C HIS A 6 -1.57 -28.60 8.16
N GLY A 7 -2.28 -28.96 7.09
CA GLY A 7 -2.42 -28.16 5.87
C GLY A 7 -3.36 -26.96 6.10
N GLY A 8 -2.91 -25.96 6.84
CA GLY A 8 -3.66 -24.73 7.09
C GLY A 8 -3.86 -23.88 5.83
N LYS A 9 -5.12 -23.59 5.50
CA LYS A 9 -5.62 -22.67 4.45
C LYS A 9 -4.71 -21.44 4.21
N LYS A 10 -3.83 -21.49 3.20
CA LYS A 10 -3.40 -20.29 2.47
C LYS A 10 -4.62 -19.79 1.67
N ARG A 11 -5.47 -18.95 2.28
CA ARG A 11 -6.46 -18.17 1.52
C ARG A 11 -5.68 -17.36 0.49
N ASN A 12 -5.91 -17.59 -0.79
CA ASN A 12 -5.20 -16.89 -1.87
C ASN A 12 -5.72 -15.45 -1.98
N HIS A 13 -5.23 -14.56 -1.11
CA HIS A 13 -5.61 -13.14 -1.01
C HIS A 13 -5.45 -12.40 -2.35
N ILE A 14 -4.54 -12.87 -3.21
CA ILE A 14 -4.35 -12.35 -4.56
C ILE A 14 -5.57 -12.66 -5.44
N GLN A 15 -6.15 -13.86 -5.35
CA GLN A 15 -7.37 -14.21 -6.10
C GLN A 15 -8.58 -13.38 -5.66
N GLU A 16 -8.72 -13.11 -4.36
CA GLU A 16 -9.82 -12.28 -3.87
C GLU A 16 -9.65 -10.80 -4.27
N ALA A 17 -8.42 -10.28 -4.19
CA ALA A 17 -8.11 -8.94 -4.70
C ALA A 17 -8.41 -8.81 -6.22
N LEU A 18 -8.11 -9.84 -7.00
CA LEU A 18 -8.40 -9.88 -8.43
C LEU A 18 -9.91 -9.98 -8.73
N ARG A 19 -10.69 -10.70 -7.90
CA ARG A 19 -12.15 -10.79 -8.03
C ARG A 19 -12.81 -9.43 -7.81
N VAL A 20 -12.41 -8.72 -6.77
CA VAL A 20 -12.89 -7.36 -6.47
C VAL A 20 -12.52 -6.39 -7.59
N ALA A 21 -11.29 -6.48 -8.11
CA ALA A 21 -10.84 -5.65 -9.22
C ALA A 21 -11.62 -5.89 -10.53
N ARG A 22 -11.98 -7.14 -10.85
CA ARG A 22 -12.81 -7.46 -12.03
C ARG A 22 -14.21 -6.87 -11.93
N ASN A 23 -14.88 -7.07 -10.80
CA ASN A 23 -16.23 -6.58 -10.59
C ASN A 23 -16.29 -5.04 -10.69
N ALA A 24 -15.27 -4.34 -10.18
CA ALA A 24 -15.19 -2.88 -10.28
C ALA A 24 -14.91 -2.37 -11.70
N ALA A 25 -14.29 -3.18 -12.57
CA ALA A 25 -13.96 -2.78 -13.94
C ALA A 25 -15.15 -2.91 -14.91
N GLU A 26 -16.11 -3.80 -14.64
CA GLU A 26 -17.29 -4.00 -15.48
C GLU A 26 -18.35 -2.89 -15.32
N GLU A 27 -18.30 -2.11 -14.23
CA GLU A 27 -19.31 -1.09 -13.91
C GLU A 27 -19.05 0.31 -14.50
N VAL A 28 -17.89 0.59 -15.10
CA VAL A 28 -17.52 1.96 -15.51
C VAL A 28 -17.56 2.18 -17.02
N ARG A 29 -18.72 2.63 -17.52
CA ARG A 29 -18.91 3.21 -18.86
C ARG A 29 -18.77 4.74 -18.78
N LEU A 30 -17.91 5.34 -19.59
CA LEU A 30 -17.50 6.76 -19.51
C LEU A 30 -18.52 7.76 -20.11
N GLY A 31 -18.65 8.94 -19.47
CA GLY A 31 -19.08 10.24 -20.03
C GLY A 31 -19.33 11.32 -18.94
N PRO A 32 -19.50 12.63 -19.25
CA PRO A 32 -18.85 13.52 -20.22
C PRO A 32 -17.89 14.56 -19.54
N GLU A 33 -17.45 15.58 -20.30
CA GLU A 33 -16.29 16.48 -20.11
C GLU A 33 -16.26 17.41 -18.86
N ALA A 34 -15.03 17.78 -18.48
CA ALA A 34 -14.66 18.30 -17.17
C ALA A 34 -14.58 19.84 -17.07
N GLY A 35 -15.30 20.41 -16.10
CA GLY A 35 -15.05 21.76 -15.53
C GLY A 35 -14.49 21.67 -14.11
N GLU A 36 -14.01 22.78 -13.54
CA GLU A 36 -13.39 22.82 -12.19
C GLU A 36 -14.30 22.24 -11.09
N GLU A 37 -15.60 22.53 -11.14
CA GLU A 37 -16.58 21.99 -10.19
C GLU A 37 -16.70 20.46 -10.30
N TYR A 38 -16.74 19.93 -11.53
CA TYR A 38 -16.77 18.49 -11.78
C TYR A 38 -15.46 17.81 -11.33
N ILE A 39 -14.32 18.46 -11.52
CA ILE A 39 -13.01 18.01 -11.03
C ILE A 39 -13.01 17.97 -9.50
N ASN A 40 -13.47 19.03 -8.83
CA ASN A 40 -13.54 19.11 -7.37
C ASN A 40 -14.47 18.05 -6.77
N ILE A 41 -15.63 17.80 -7.39
CA ILE A 41 -16.56 16.72 -6.99
C ILE A 41 -15.88 15.36 -7.13
N LYS A 42 -15.23 15.09 -8.27
CA LYS A 42 -14.49 13.83 -8.48
C LYS A 42 -13.33 13.66 -7.49
N GLU A 43 -12.59 14.71 -7.19
CA GLU A 43 -11.51 14.69 -6.21
C GLU A 43 -12.03 14.45 -4.79
N GLY A 44 -13.12 15.11 -4.41
CA GLY A 44 -13.82 14.89 -3.14
C GLY A 44 -14.28 13.44 -3.00
N GLN A 45 -14.92 12.90 -4.04
CA GLN A 45 -15.41 11.53 -4.05
C GLN A 45 -14.27 10.50 -3.99
N ARG A 46 -13.18 10.75 -4.72
CA ARG A 46 -11.96 9.94 -4.64
C ARG A 46 -11.34 9.95 -3.25
N ASN A 47 -11.36 11.10 -2.56
CA ASN A 47 -10.88 11.19 -1.19
C ASN A 47 -11.75 10.37 -0.21
N ILE A 48 -13.07 10.34 -0.42
CA ILE A 48 -13.98 9.49 0.37
C ILE A 48 -13.65 8.00 0.14
N GLU A 49 -13.46 7.58 -1.11
CA GLU A 49 -13.08 6.20 -1.44
C GLU A 49 -11.75 5.80 -0.81
N LYS A 50 -10.72 6.65 -0.91
CA LYS A 50 -9.43 6.40 -0.27
C LYS A 50 -9.54 6.28 1.24
N ARG A 51 -10.38 7.09 1.90
CA ARG A 51 -10.64 7.00 3.35
C ARG A 51 -11.36 5.70 3.72
N ARG A 52 -12.36 5.27 2.95
CA ARG A 52 -13.04 3.98 3.16
C ARG A 52 -12.10 2.81 2.97
N LEU A 53 -11.28 2.84 1.92
CA LEU A 53 -10.23 1.85 1.68
C LEU A 53 -9.22 1.82 2.83
N ALA A 54 -8.82 2.99 3.33
CA ALA A 54 -7.90 3.09 4.45
C ALA A 54 -8.47 2.49 5.75
N ASP A 55 -9.72 2.82 6.09
CA ASP A 55 -10.40 2.23 7.25
C ASP A 55 -10.56 0.71 7.11
N HIS A 56 -10.97 0.24 5.93
CA HIS A 56 -11.10 -1.18 5.66
C HIS A 56 -9.77 -1.91 5.84
N ILE A 57 -8.68 -1.37 5.28
CA ILE A 57 -7.36 -1.99 5.37
C ILE A 57 -6.88 -2.06 6.82
N ALA A 58 -6.89 -0.93 7.53
CA ALA A 58 -6.46 -0.85 8.91
C ALA A 58 -7.28 -1.80 9.81
N ARG A 59 -8.59 -1.90 9.61
CA ARG A 59 -9.44 -2.79 10.42
C ARG A 59 -9.23 -4.27 10.12
N LYS A 60 -9.10 -4.65 8.84
CA LYS A 60 -9.16 -6.05 8.41
C LYS A 60 -7.83 -6.76 8.32
N TYR A 61 -6.75 -6.03 8.08
CA TYR A 61 -5.45 -6.64 7.78
C TYR A 61 -4.32 -6.21 8.71
N VAL A 62 -4.58 -5.28 9.63
CA VAL A 62 -3.61 -4.86 10.66
C VAL A 62 -4.19 -5.18 12.03
N ASN A 63 -3.41 -5.85 12.86
CA ASN A 63 -3.70 -6.22 14.23
C ASN A 63 -2.78 -5.45 15.18
N ASN A 64 -3.12 -5.41 16.46
CA ASN A 64 -2.18 -4.94 17.47
C ASN A 64 -0.93 -5.84 17.45
N LEU A 65 0.23 -5.29 17.81
CA LEU A 65 1.54 -5.98 17.79
C LEU A 65 2.09 -6.32 16.39
N ASP A 66 1.45 -5.85 15.31
CA ASP A 66 1.99 -6.06 13.96
C ASP A 66 3.24 -5.20 13.68
N ALA A 67 4.19 -5.80 12.98
CA ALA A 67 5.29 -5.09 12.33
C ALA A 67 4.86 -4.72 10.91
N VAL A 68 4.69 -3.43 10.64
CA VAL A 68 4.11 -2.92 9.39
C VAL A 68 5.16 -2.19 8.57
N ALA A 69 5.47 -2.69 7.38
CA ALA A 69 6.22 -1.94 6.37
C ALA A 69 5.23 -1.24 5.43
N ILE A 70 5.25 0.09 5.39
CA ILE A 70 4.34 0.87 4.56
C ILE A 70 5.08 1.90 3.71
N ASP A 71 4.85 1.81 2.41
CA ASP A 71 5.42 2.66 1.38
C ASP A 71 4.84 4.10 1.39
N ALA A 72 5.37 4.97 0.53
CA ALA A 72 4.89 6.34 0.34
C ALA A 72 3.68 6.43 -0.59
N GLY A 73 2.79 7.37 -0.30
CA GLY A 73 1.64 7.69 -1.14
C GLY A 73 0.43 8.25 -0.38
N SER A 74 -0.42 9.00 -1.08
CA SER A 74 -1.57 9.70 -0.47
C SER A 74 -2.57 8.75 0.19
N THR A 75 -2.81 7.57 -0.40
CA THR A 75 -3.75 6.58 0.17
C THR A 75 -3.13 5.89 1.39
N LEU A 76 -1.83 5.63 1.34
CA LEU A 76 -1.06 4.96 2.38
C LEU A 76 -0.93 5.84 3.62
N GLN A 77 -0.78 7.13 3.42
CA GLN A 77 -0.84 8.12 4.49
C GLN A 77 -2.17 8.05 5.26
N LEU A 78 -3.31 7.93 4.59
CA LEU A 78 -4.61 7.74 5.24
C LEU A 78 -4.69 6.40 5.99
N ILE A 79 -4.04 5.35 5.47
CA ILE A 79 -3.93 4.06 6.17
C ILE A 79 -3.13 4.23 7.47
N VAL A 80 -1.97 4.90 7.44
CA VAL A 80 -1.20 5.23 8.64
C VAL A 80 -2.05 6.01 9.64
N GLU A 81 -2.76 7.03 9.18
CA GLU A 81 -3.64 7.82 10.04
C GLU A 81 -4.65 6.93 10.78
N ARG A 82 -5.31 6.00 10.08
CA ARG A 82 -6.28 5.07 10.67
C ARG A 82 -5.66 3.97 11.53
N MET A 83 -4.48 3.45 11.17
CA MET A 83 -3.75 2.48 11.99
C MET A 83 -3.43 3.09 13.36
N MET A 84 -2.88 4.29 13.37
CA MET A 84 -2.51 5.01 14.60
C MET A 84 -3.70 5.36 15.49
N GLU A 85 -4.89 5.55 14.90
CA GLU A 85 -6.13 5.81 15.64
C GLU A 85 -6.77 4.55 16.23
N THR A 86 -6.55 3.38 15.62
CA THR A 86 -7.36 2.18 15.91
C THR A 86 -6.57 0.98 16.40
N LYS A 87 -5.23 1.04 16.36
CA LYS A 87 -4.33 -0.07 16.71
C LYS A 87 -3.29 0.39 17.73
N LYS A 88 -2.78 -0.58 18.48
CA LYS A 88 -1.83 -0.39 19.57
C LYS A 88 -0.62 -1.31 19.40
N PHE A 89 0.52 -0.89 19.94
CA PHE A 89 1.77 -1.65 19.93
C PHE A 89 2.27 -2.05 18.53
N LEU A 90 1.99 -1.24 17.51
CA LEU A 90 2.54 -1.44 16.16
C LEU A 90 4.01 -1.03 16.11
N SER A 91 4.83 -1.73 15.33
CA SER A 91 6.13 -1.21 14.84
C SER A 91 5.98 -0.88 13.37
N ILE A 92 5.93 0.41 13.03
CA ILE A 92 5.62 0.89 11.68
C ILE A 92 6.88 1.47 11.05
N LEU A 93 7.39 0.85 9.98
CA LEU A 93 8.48 1.40 9.17
C LEU A 93 7.90 2.01 7.88
N THR A 94 8.20 3.29 7.62
CA THR A 94 7.75 3.98 6.41
C THR A 94 8.79 4.90 5.82
N ASN A 95 8.75 5.10 4.51
CA ASN A 95 9.50 6.15 3.81
C ASN A 95 8.65 7.38 3.45
N ASN A 96 7.41 7.46 3.95
CA ASN A 96 6.46 8.51 3.66
C ASN A 96 6.65 9.72 4.58
N MET A 97 7.12 10.85 4.02
CA MET A 97 7.44 12.03 4.82
C MET A 97 6.19 12.71 5.38
N THR A 98 5.11 12.85 4.61
CA THR A 98 3.85 13.41 5.14
C THR A 98 3.26 12.55 6.24
N ALA A 99 3.26 11.22 6.10
CA ALA A 99 2.74 10.34 7.15
C ALA A 99 3.49 10.56 8.47
N PHE A 100 4.82 10.61 8.42
CA PHE A 100 5.67 10.91 9.58
C PHE A 100 5.41 12.29 10.19
N ARG A 101 5.33 13.33 9.35
CA ARG A 101 5.08 14.72 9.81
C ARG A 101 3.72 14.90 10.46
N ARG A 102 2.69 14.18 10.01
CA ARG A 102 1.34 14.29 10.57
C ARG A 102 1.25 13.58 11.91
N ASP A 103 1.88 12.41 12.01
CA ASP A 103 1.83 11.64 13.24
C ASP A 103 2.68 12.24 14.37
N SER A 104 3.88 12.76 14.06
CA SER A 104 4.73 13.46 15.05
C SER A 104 4.06 14.68 15.70
N LYS A 105 2.98 15.20 15.11
CA LYS A 105 2.17 16.29 15.67
C LYS A 105 0.99 15.81 16.53
N ARG A 106 0.67 14.51 16.54
CA ARG A 106 -0.39 13.96 17.38
C ARG A 106 0.04 14.01 18.84
N LYS A 107 -0.57 14.94 19.59
CA LYS A 107 -0.40 15.08 21.04
C LYS A 107 -1.19 14.02 21.81
N THR A 108 -1.19 12.78 21.36
CA THR A 108 -1.82 11.67 22.09
C THR A 108 -0.76 10.96 22.91
N PRO A 109 -0.68 11.18 24.23
CA PRO A 109 0.34 10.60 25.11
C PRO A 109 0.27 9.07 25.26
N GLU A 110 -0.65 8.40 24.55
CA GLU A 110 -0.95 6.98 24.70
C GLU A 110 -0.75 6.14 23.42
N SER A 111 -0.17 6.69 22.35
CA SER A 111 0.14 5.85 21.19
C SER A 111 1.33 4.96 21.55
N SER A 112 1.02 3.75 22.00
CA SER A 112 1.97 2.64 22.20
C SER A 112 2.60 2.12 20.90
N ASN A 113 2.37 2.78 19.78
CA ASN A 113 2.92 2.44 18.48
C ASN A 113 4.30 3.10 18.32
N GLU A 114 5.26 2.33 17.84
CA GLU A 114 6.55 2.80 17.39
C GLU A 114 6.45 3.19 15.90
N PHE A 115 6.80 4.43 15.58
CA PHE A 115 6.76 4.92 14.21
C PHE A 115 8.15 5.35 13.72
N ILE A 116 8.67 4.59 12.76
CA ILE A 116 10.03 4.67 12.26
C ILE A 116 9.98 5.22 10.84
N LEU A 117 10.60 6.39 10.64
CA LEU A 117 10.90 6.90 9.32
C LEU A 117 12.19 6.25 8.82
N THR A 118 12.19 5.72 7.60
CA THR A 118 13.43 5.27 6.96
C THR A 118 14.44 6.42 6.90
N GLY A 119 15.73 6.13 6.72
CA GLY A 119 16.67 7.16 6.24
C GLY A 119 16.52 7.43 4.74
N GLY A 120 17.38 8.29 4.20
CA GLY A 120 17.62 8.41 2.76
C GLY A 120 17.44 9.81 2.16
N LYS A 121 17.50 9.87 0.82
CA LYS A 121 17.33 11.07 0.01
C LYS A 121 15.86 11.43 -0.08
N TYR A 122 15.50 12.62 0.38
CA TYR A 122 14.15 13.14 0.19
C TYR A 122 13.91 13.53 -1.28
N VAL A 123 12.81 13.03 -1.84
CA VAL A 123 12.37 13.30 -3.20
C VAL A 123 10.99 13.98 -3.16
N ALA A 124 10.97 15.29 -3.40
CA ALA A 124 9.79 16.14 -3.24
C ALA A 124 8.60 15.70 -4.10
N LEU A 125 8.84 15.21 -5.33
CA LEU A 125 7.78 14.75 -6.23
C LEU A 125 6.91 13.65 -5.61
N PHE A 126 7.53 12.76 -4.83
CA PHE A 126 6.86 11.63 -4.19
C PHE A 126 6.59 11.88 -2.71
N ASP A 127 7.07 13.00 -2.17
CA ASP A 127 7.12 13.31 -0.74
C ASP A 127 7.62 12.10 0.08
N ALA A 128 8.69 11.49 -0.42
CA ALA A 128 9.22 10.22 0.06
C ALA A 128 10.72 10.27 0.26
N LEU A 129 11.21 9.47 1.19
CA LEU A 129 12.62 9.12 1.27
C LEU A 129 12.90 7.93 0.34
N LEU A 130 13.98 8.03 -0.42
CA LEU A 130 14.41 7.02 -1.39
C LEU A 130 15.94 6.88 -1.35
N GLY A 131 16.46 5.90 -2.09
CA GLY A 131 17.90 5.61 -2.14
C GLY A 131 18.31 4.44 -1.26
N ASN A 132 19.62 4.23 -1.14
CA ASN A 132 20.19 3.02 -0.53
C ASN A 132 19.84 2.90 0.96
N GLU A 133 19.80 4.01 1.69
CA GLU A 133 19.47 4.03 3.11
C GLU A 133 18.01 3.61 3.35
N THR A 134 17.10 4.09 2.49
CA THR A 134 15.70 3.66 2.49
C THR A 134 15.57 2.18 2.17
N PHE A 135 16.25 1.73 1.11
CA PHE A 135 16.25 0.33 0.69
C PHE A 135 16.76 -0.59 1.80
N ASN A 136 17.91 -0.26 2.39
CA ASN A 136 18.54 -1.04 3.46
C ASN A 136 17.65 -1.09 4.72
N SER A 137 16.98 0.01 5.06
CA SER A 137 16.03 0.06 6.17
C SER A 137 14.91 -0.96 5.98
N PHE A 138 14.28 -0.98 4.79
CA PHE A 138 13.26 -1.98 4.47
C PHE A 138 13.84 -3.39 4.33
N GLN A 139 15.09 -3.54 3.90
CA GLN A 139 15.72 -4.84 3.75
C GLN A 139 15.89 -5.52 5.11
N LEU A 140 16.37 -4.79 6.11
CA LEU A 140 16.61 -5.28 7.48
C LEU A 140 15.32 -5.54 8.26
N PHE A 141 14.24 -4.85 7.93
CA PHE A 141 12.96 -4.99 8.61
C PHE A 141 12.21 -6.25 8.17
N HIS A 142 11.67 -7.00 9.15
CA HIS A 142 10.90 -8.23 8.93
C HIS A 142 9.42 -8.00 9.31
N PRO A 143 8.60 -7.45 8.40
CA PRO A 143 7.21 -7.12 8.68
C PRO A 143 6.31 -8.35 8.73
N THR A 144 5.24 -8.29 9.53
CA THR A 144 4.08 -9.19 9.42
C THR A 144 3.09 -8.71 8.35
N VAL A 145 3.06 -7.40 8.08
CA VAL A 145 2.20 -6.76 7.07
C VAL A 145 3.01 -5.78 6.21
N VAL A 146 2.85 -5.88 4.90
CA VAL A 146 3.46 -4.98 3.91
C VAL A 146 2.36 -4.27 3.13
N ILE A 147 2.44 -2.94 3.02
CA ILE A 147 1.45 -2.11 2.31
C ILE A 147 2.16 -1.26 1.25
N ILE A 148 1.87 -1.53 -0.03
CA ILE A 148 2.61 -0.97 -1.18
C ILE A 148 1.69 -0.13 -2.07
N GLY A 149 2.11 1.08 -2.39
CA GLY A 149 1.33 2.01 -3.20
C GLY A 149 1.53 1.76 -4.69
N VAL A 150 0.48 1.97 -5.49
CA VAL A 150 0.52 1.83 -6.95
C VAL A 150 0.10 3.09 -7.68
N SER A 151 0.75 3.35 -8.81
CA SER A 151 0.29 4.35 -9.76
C SER A 151 -0.66 3.75 -10.81
N GLY A 152 -0.56 2.44 -11.07
CA GLY A 152 -1.44 1.66 -11.94
C GLY A 152 -1.34 0.15 -11.72
N LEU A 153 -2.34 -0.59 -12.17
CA LEU A 153 -2.42 -2.06 -12.13
C LEU A 153 -3.05 -2.58 -13.42
N ILE A 154 -2.37 -3.53 -14.08
CA ILE A 154 -2.93 -4.32 -15.18
C ILE A 154 -2.99 -5.78 -14.72
N PRO A 155 -4.18 -6.41 -14.59
CA PRO A 155 -4.32 -7.75 -14.00
C PRO A 155 -3.43 -8.83 -14.62
N GLN A 156 -3.21 -8.78 -15.93
CA GLN A 156 -2.39 -9.74 -16.68
C GLN A 156 -0.89 -9.40 -16.69
N LYS A 157 -0.49 -8.21 -16.22
CA LYS A 157 0.90 -7.74 -16.29
C LYS A 157 1.50 -7.50 -14.91
N GLY A 158 0.84 -6.71 -14.06
CA GLY A 158 1.37 -6.37 -12.74
C GLY A 158 1.06 -4.97 -12.26
N PHE A 159 1.82 -4.56 -11.25
CA PHE A 159 1.73 -3.31 -10.52
C PHE A 159 2.82 -2.32 -10.95
N PHE A 160 2.43 -1.07 -11.10
CA PHE A 160 3.28 -0.01 -11.64
C PHE A 160 3.52 1.14 -10.66
N CYS A 161 4.64 1.84 -10.88
CA CYS A 161 5.03 3.07 -10.21
C CYS A 161 5.70 4.05 -11.20
N HIS A 162 5.89 5.29 -10.76
CA HIS A 162 6.32 6.41 -11.62
C HIS A 162 7.85 6.51 -11.69
N GLY A 163 8.54 6.39 -10.56
CA GLY A 163 10.00 6.58 -10.47
C GLY A 163 10.82 5.28 -10.42
N ASN A 164 12.03 5.31 -10.96
CA ASN A 164 12.99 4.20 -10.86
C ASN A 164 13.43 3.94 -9.41
N ASP A 165 13.71 5.00 -8.65
CA ASP A 165 14.10 4.87 -7.23
C ASP A 165 12.94 4.29 -6.40
N GLU A 166 11.69 4.66 -6.71
CA GLU A 166 10.50 4.04 -6.10
C GLU A 166 10.40 2.55 -6.43
N LYS A 167 10.63 2.18 -7.70
CA LYS A 167 10.56 0.80 -8.19
C LYS A 167 11.46 -0.12 -7.38
N ASN A 168 12.69 0.30 -7.06
CA ASN A 168 13.62 -0.53 -6.27
C ASN A 168 13.08 -0.85 -4.86
N VAL A 169 12.53 0.15 -4.17
CA VAL A 169 11.92 -0.05 -2.85
C VAL A 169 10.68 -0.93 -2.94
N LYS A 170 9.81 -0.67 -3.91
CA LYS A 170 8.55 -1.43 -4.09
C LYS A 170 8.82 -2.88 -4.51
N GLU A 171 9.81 -3.15 -5.35
CA GLU A 171 10.24 -4.51 -5.69
C GLU A 171 10.70 -5.29 -4.46
N LEU A 172 11.54 -4.67 -3.62
CA LEU A 172 12.00 -5.27 -2.37
C LEU A 172 10.82 -5.62 -1.46
N LEU A 173 9.90 -4.66 -1.24
CA LEU A 173 8.71 -4.88 -0.43
C LEU A 173 7.82 -6.00 -1.00
N PHE A 174 7.64 -6.03 -2.32
CA PHE A 174 6.82 -7.02 -3.01
C PHE A 174 7.42 -8.44 -2.95
N GLN A 175 8.72 -8.56 -2.69
CA GLN A 175 9.45 -9.84 -2.57
C GLN A 175 9.55 -10.34 -1.12
N LYS A 176 9.09 -9.57 -0.13
CA LYS A 176 9.07 -10.00 1.28
C LYS A 176 8.25 -11.29 1.43
N LYS A 177 8.72 -12.16 2.32
CA LYS A 177 8.12 -13.47 2.61
C LYS A 177 7.58 -13.48 4.03
N ASP A 178 6.76 -14.48 4.33
CA ASP A 178 6.21 -14.73 5.67
C ASP A 178 5.39 -13.55 6.24
N CYS A 179 4.83 -12.74 5.32
CA CYS A 179 4.05 -11.56 5.62
C CYS A 179 2.81 -11.46 4.72
N THR A 180 1.81 -10.68 5.14
CA THR A 180 0.67 -10.32 4.29
C THR A 180 1.04 -9.10 3.44
N ILE A 181 1.02 -9.24 2.10
CA ILE A 181 1.24 -8.12 1.18
C ILE A 181 -0.10 -7.56 0.70
N ILE A 182 -0.29 -6.25 0.90
CA ILE A 182 -1.48 -5.50 0.52
C ILE A 182 -1.08 -4.42 -0.48
N VAL A 183 -1.82 -4.37 -1.58
CA VAL A 183 -1.63 -3.35 -2.62
C VAL A 183 -2.93 -2.56 -2.79
N PRO A 184 -3.09 -1.42 -2.09
CA PRO A 184 -4.31 -0.63 -2.14
C PRO A 184 -4.46 0.05 -3.50
N ALA A 185 -5.54 -0.27 -4.21
CA ALA A 185 -5.87 0.33 -5.51
C ALA A 185 -7.34 0.77 -5.53
N ASP A 186 -7.57 2.04 -5.86
CA ASP A 186 -8.91 2.52 -6.22
C ASP A 186 -9.20 2.17 -7.69
N HIS A 187 -10.47 2.25 -8.10
CA HIS A 187 -10.91 1.91 -9.46
C HIS A 187 -10.14 2.71 -10.53
N SER A 188 -9.69 3.93 -10.21
CA SER A 188 -8.94 4.78 -11.12
C SER A 188 -7.55 4.24 -11.47
N LYS A 189 -7.04 3.22 -10.75
CA LYS A 189 -5.75 2.57 -11.00
C LYS A 189 -5.84 1.35 -11.91
N LEU A 190 -7.03 0.78 -12.09
CA LEU A 190 -7.24 -0.44 -12.86
C LEU A 190 -7.07 -0.20 -14.36
N GLY A 191 -6.41 -1.13 -15.06
CA GLY A 191 -6.16 -1.06 -16.50
C GLY A 191 -5.06 -0.07 -16.90
N LYS A 192 -4.37 0.56 -15.95
CA LYS A 192 -3.34 1.57 -16.22
C LYS A 192 -1.94 1.02 -16.03
N SER A 193 -1.08 1.26 -17.02
CA SER A 193 0.37 1.12 -16.86
C SER A 193 1.00 2.42 -16.38
N ASP A 194 2.25 2.32 -15.97
CA ASP A 194 3.12 3.46 -15.72
C ASP A 194 4.56 3.10 -16.11
N SER A 195 5.48 4.04 -15.90
CA SER A 195 6.87 4.00 -16.35
C SER A 195 7.63 2.76 -15.89
N TYR A 196 7.36 2.26 -14.68
CA TYR A 196 8.09 1.10 -14.12
C TYR A 196 7.15 0.05 -13.56
N LEU A 197 7.40 -1.21 -13.92
CA LEU A 197 6.77 -2.40 -13.34
C LEU A 197 7.60 -2.86 -12.13
N PHE A 198 6.98 -3.00 -10.95
CA PHE A 198 7.67 -3.47 -9.74
C PHE A 198 7.16 -4.82 -9.20
N GLY A 199 5.99 -5.27 -9.64
CA GLY A 199 5.40 -6.51 -9.14
C GLY A 199 4.59 -7.20 -10.22
N LYS A 200 5.01 -8.40 -10.63
CA LYS A 200 4.27 -9.23 -11.60
C LYS A 200 3.10 -9.96 -10.92
N THR A 201 1.92 -9.96 -11.53
CA THR A 201 0.81 -10.82 -11.07
C THR A 201 1.06 -12.27 -11.47
N ALA A 202 0.51 -13.23 -10.72
CA ALA A 202 0.65 -14.67 -11.01
C ALA A 202 0.11 -15.06 -12.40
N LEU A 203 -0.83 -14.30 -12.97
CA LEU A 203 -1.35 -14.47 -14.34
C LEU A 203 -0.28 -14.24 -15.43
N SER A 204 0.77 -13.46 -15.14
CA SER A 204 1.87 -13.19 -16.06
C SER A 204 3.00 -14.23 -16.03
N ARG A 205 2.93 -15.24 -15.14
CA ARG A 205 3.96 -16.29 -15.01
C ARG A 205 3.74 -17.49 -15.92
N ASN A 206 2.62 -17.54 -16.64
CA ASN A 206 2.22 -18.63 -17.53
C ASN A 206 2.16 -18.20 -19.01
N LEU A 207 2.86 -17.12 -19.39
CA LEU A 207 3.09 -16.71 -20.78
C LEU A 207 4.59 -16.73 -21.07
#